data_AF-A0A8S8ZQI5-F1
#
_entry.id   AF-A0A8S8ZQI5-F1
#
_cell.length_a   1.000
_cell.length_b   1.000
_cell.length_c   1.000
_cell.angle_alpha   90.00
_cell.angle_beta   90.00
_cell.angle_gamma   90.00
#
_symmetry.space_group_name_H-M   'P 1'
#
loop_
_entity.id
_entity.type
_entity.pdbx_description
1 polymer ?
#
loop_
_entity_poly.entity_id
_entity_poly.type
_entity_poly.pdbx_seq_one_letter_code
_entity_poly.pdbx_strand_id
1 'polypeptide(L)'
;MAPQKADPEEYEWNQPYSVHKRIYYQLDHFSRVMASRGIHPRQFLPNIPERLTALVYCGTAHLRHKLGSLTWGPAVQFAKAMAQTTFASLEVGTFLLVDQVSAEIHVYGDTLGAGPGELGNFVLCRRYSAQPIHERKATDLPGVELVVLDDAFWVRLLLFTDMGFAESYMLGEFECDDLTCFFQMFILNREQLNNGTTWFSGLFSHLTGLARVANTMDNARLNIVRHYDISNDMFAAFLSPDMMYSCPIWKHLTDSDPQQEESLEDAQMNKINYFIEAAKIKPTDHVLEIGTGWGTMAIEAVRKTGCRVTTITLSQEQKIYAEKRIREAGFSDNIEVHLLDYRLLPDRKVPYDKIISCEMIEAVGEKFLPTYFSRIDKLLKKDGGIAVFQSITMPEGRHKGYSKREDFINHYIFPGGYLPSVTQLINHITNESNGTLIVEKLENIGSHYVKTLRLWREAFMDKFDSVIAPALKQKRPHMTEEDVEVFRRMWEYYFAYSEAGFLTKTLGDVIITVGREGALEMMEGIPL
;
A
#
# COMPACT_ATOMS: atom_id res chain seq x y z
N MET A 1 -3.70 -28.42 -47.53
CA MET A 1 -2.59 -27.80 -46.77
C MET A 1 -2.62 -28.41 -45.37
N ALA A 2 -1.58 -29.15 -45.01
CA ALA A 2 -1.46 -29.77 -43.69
C ALA A 2 -1.25 -28.69 -42.61
N PRO A 3 -1.77 -28.85 -41.38
CA PRO A 3 -1.47 -27.92 -40.30
C PRO A 3 -0.02 -28.12 -39.84
N GLN A 4 0.72 -27.01 -39.73
CA GLN A 4 2.04 -26.97 -39.10
C GLN A 4 1.94 -27.52 -37.67
N LYS A 5 2.82 -28.46 -37.35
CA LYS A 5 3.08 -28.90 -35.98
C LYS A 5 3.70 -27.72 -35.22
N ALA A 6 3.07 -27.34 -34.10
CA ALA A 6 3.66 -26.42 -33.14
C ALA A 6 4.91 -27.03 -32.51
N ASP A 7 5.88 -26.17 -32.22
CA ASP A 7 7.18 -26.47 -31.63
C ASP A 7 7.01 -26.96 -30.17
N PRO A 8 7.60 -28.10 -29.75
CA PRO A 8 7.41 -28.63 -28.41
C PRO A 8 7.89 -27.73 -27.27
N GLU A 9 8.76 -26.74 -27.55
CA GLU A 9 9.26 -25.80 -26.53
C GLU A 9 8.26 -24.68 -26.17
N GLU A 10 7.26 -24.40 -27.02
CA GLU A 10 6.29 -23.32 -26.77
C GLU A 10 5.15 -23.75 -25.82
N TYR A 11 4.97 -25.05 -25.60
CA TYR A 11 3.91 -25.60 -24.74
C TYR A 11 4.31 -25.71 -23.26
N GLU A 12 5.61 -25.62 -22.91
CA GLU A 12 6.09 -25.71 -21.53
C GLU A 12 6.11 -24.37 -20.76
N TRP A 13 5.80 -23.24 -21.41
CA TRP A 13 5.83 -21.92 -20.76
C TRP A 13 4.55 -21.53 -20.01
N ASN A 14 3.46 -22.29 -20.16
CA ASN A 14 2.12 -21.89 -19.70
C ASN A 14 1.45 -22.86 -18.71
N GLN A 15 2.21 -23.56 -17.85
CA GLN A 15 1.63 -24.35 -16.74
C GLN A 15 2.19 -23.91 -15.37
N PRO A 16 1.33 -23.76 -14.34
CA PRO A 16 1.71 -23.12 -13.09
C PRO A 16 2.25 -24.13 -12.06
N TYR A 17 3.37 -24.81 -12.32
CA TYR A 17 4.08 -25.53 -11.25
C TYR A 17 5.61 -25.61 -11.46
N SER A 18 6.33 -25.26 -10.38
CA SER A 18 7.77 -25.46 -10.09
C SER A 18 8.80 -24.35 -10.42
N VAL A 19 8.63 -23.19 -9.78
CA VAL A 19 9.70 -22.18 -9.60
C VAL A 19 10.97 -22.78 -8.95
N HIS A 20 10.84 -23.81 -8.11
CA HIS A 20 11.96 -24.49 -7.44
C HIS A 20 12.92 -25.25 -8.38
N LYS A 21 12.48 -25.75 -9.54
CA LYS A 21 13.37 -26.47 -10.48
C LYS A 21 14.20 -25.51 -11.34
N ARG A 22 13.70 -24.30 -11.63
CA ARG A 22 14.41 -23.29 -12.44
C ARG A 22 15.63 -22.69 -11.72
N ILE A 23 15.56 -22.52 -10.40
CA ILE A 23 16.64 -21.93 -9.59
C ILE A 23 17.81 -22.92 -9.45
N TYR A 24 17.53 -24.21 -9.24
CA TYR A 24 18.57 -25.24 -9.07
C TYR A 24 19.40 -25.44 -10.36
N TYR A 25 18.76 -25.38 -11.53
CA TYR A 25 19.43 -25.57 -12.82
C TYR A 25 20.34 -24.39 -13.21
N GLN A 26 19.96 -23.16 -12.85
CA GLN A 26 20.76 -21.97 -13.14
C GLN A 26 22.00 -21.86 -12.24
N LEU A 27 21.90 -22.28 -10.97
CA LEU A 27 23.02 -22.25 -10.02
C LEU A 27 24.07 -23.35 -10.28
N ASP A 28 23.65 -24.55 -10.70
CA ASP A 28 24.56 -25.64 -11.07
C ASP A 28 25.31 -25.34 -12.39
N HIS A 29 24.62 -24.73 -13.37
CA HIS A 29 25.25 -24.32 -14.63
C HIS A 29 26.27 -23.19 -14.42
N PHE A 30 25.96 -22.20 -13.57
CA PHE A 30 26.89 -21.09 -13.27
C PHE A 30 28.15 -21.58 -12.54
N SER A 31 28.00 -22.50 -11.58
CA SER A 31 29.11 -23.07 -10.81
C SER A 31 30.07 -23.92 -11.67
N ARG A 32 29.53 -24.71 -12.62
CA ARG A 32 30.34 -25.51 -13.55
C ARG A 32 31.09 -24.65 -14.59
N VAL A 33 30.52 -23.53 -15.01
CA VAL A 33 31.17 -22.59 -15.94
C VAL A 33 32.30 -21.80 -15.26
N MET A 34 32.15 -21.46 -13.98
CA MET A 34 33.19 -20.76 -13.22
C MET A 34 34.37 -21.68 -12.87
N ALA A 35 34.11 -22.95 -12.54
CA ALA A 35 35.15 -23.93 -12.24
C ALA A 35 35.96 -24.35 -13.48
N SER A 36 35.33 -24.46 -14.65
CA SER A 36 35.99 -24.85 -15.91
C SER A 36 36.87 -23.76 -16.52
N ARG A 37 36.78 -22.52 -16.04
CA ARG A 37 37.57 -21.36 -16.53
C ARG A 37 38.71 -20.93 -15.59
N GLY A 38 38.92 -21.62 -14.46
CA GLY A 38 40.06 -21.38 -13.57
C GLY A 38 40.11 -19.98 -12.94
N ILE A 39 38.98 -19.29 -12.80
CA ILE A 39 38.91 -17.90 -12.33
C ILE A 39 38.92 -17.88 -10.78
N HIS A 40 40.00 -17.39 -10.19
CA HIS A 40 40.16 -17.26 -8.74
C HIS A 40 39.61 -15.90 -8.22
N PRO A 41 38.94 -15.84 -7.06
CA PRO A 41 38.19 -14.67 -6.55
C PRO A 41 38.95 -13.35 -6.30
N ARG A 42 40.27 -13.27 -6.54
CA ARG A 42 41.04 -12.03 -6.36
C ARG A 42 40.98 -11.06 -7.56
N GLN A 43 40.34 -11.44 -8.67
CA GLN A 43 40.28 -10.57 -9.86
C GLN A 43 39.13 -9.53 -9.85
N PHE A 44 38.18 -9.61 -8.92
CA PHE A 44 37.00 -8.72 -8.93
C PHE A 44 36.97 -7.65 -7.83
N LEU A 45 37.89 -7.66 -6.85
CA LEU A 45 37.84 -6.76 -5.69
C LEU A 45 39.27 -6.41 -5.18
N PRO A 46 39.96 -5.42 -5.79
CA PRO A 46 41.33 -5.08 -5.37
C PRO A 46 41.41 -4.25 -4.08
N ASN A 47 40.30 -3.69 -3.57
CA ASN A 47 40.31 -2.66 -2.51
C ASN A 47 39.46 -2.96 -1.26
N ILE A 48 39.06 -4.21 -1.00
CA ILE A 48 38.32 -4.58 0.22
C ILE A 48 39.28 -5.20 1.26
N PRO A 49 39.29 -4.73 2.53
CA PRO A 49 40.08 -5.35 3.59
C PRO A 49 39.68 -6.82 3.82
N GLU A 50 40.65 -7.74 3.90
CA GLU A 50 40.44 -9.20 4.02
C GLU A 50 39.46 -9.62 5.14
N ARG A 51 39.31 -8.82 6.20
CA ARG A 51 38.37 -9.08 7.31
C ARG A 51 36.89 -8.97 6.91
N LEU A 52 36.54 -8.06 6.00
CA LEU A 52 35.16 -7.85 5.53
C LEU A 52 34.71 -8.94 4.55
N THR A 53 35.61 -9.39 3.68
CA THR A 53 35.34 -10.46 2.71
C THR A 53 35.12 -11.81 3.39
N ALA A 54 35.83 -12.06 4.50
CA ALA A 54 35.64 -13.27 5.31
C ALA A 54 34.33 -13.28 6.12
N LEU A 55 33.88 -12.10 6.58
CA LEU A 55 32.61 -11.92 7.32
C LEU A 55 31.37 -12.20 6.46
N VAL A 56 31.41 -11.81 5.18
CA VAL A 56 30.31 -12.05 4.23
C VAL A 56 30.20 -13.54 3.83
N TYR A 57 31.32 -14.27 3.79
CA TYR A 57 31.35 -15.67 3.33
C TYR A 57 31.21 -16.71 4.45
N CYS A 58 31.62 -16.42 5.69
CA CYS A 58 31.52 -17.37 6.81
C CYS A 58 30.17 -17.35 7.55
N GLY A 59 29.27 -16.41 7.25
CA GLY A 59 28.02 -16.20 7.99
C GLY A 59 26.82 -17.08 7.61
N THR A 60 26.93 -17.99 6.63
CA THR A 60 25.75 -18.58 5.98
C THR A 60 25.29 -19.95 6.47
N ALA A 61 25.87 -20.56 7.52
CA ALA A 61 25.43 -21.91 7.90
C ALA A 61 25.44 -22.31 9.37
N HIS A 62 26.04 -21.57 10.31
CA HIS A 62 26.08 -22.02 11.70
C HIS A 62 26.20 -20.83 12.65
N LEU A 63 25.10 -20.45 13.32
CA LEU A 63 25.07 -19.98 14.71
C LEU A 63 23.61 -19.70 15.11
N ARG A 64 22.98 -20.73 15.69
CA ARG A 64 21.70 -20.63 16.41
C ARG A 64 21.92 -19.90 17.74
N HIS A 65 20.94 -19.05 18.07
CA HIS A 65 20.52 -18.61 19.41
C HIS A 65 21.59 -18.20 20.45
N LYS A 66 21.44 -16.98 20.97
CA LYS A 66 22.04 -16.43 22.21
C LYS A 66 23.55 -16.11 22.22
N LEU A 67 24.23 -16.11 21.07
CA LEU A 67 25.62 -15.62 20.95
C LEU A 67 25.80 -14.53 19.86
N GLY A 68 24.70 -13.88 19.46
CA GLY A 68 24.66 -12.91 18.35
C GLY A 68 25.38 -11.58 18.58
N SER A 69 25.74 -11.24 19.83
CA SER A 69 26.38 -9.95 20.14
C SER A 69 27.88 -9.91 19.85
N LEU A 70 28.59 -11.05 19.85
CA LEU A 70 30.06 -11.02 19.77
C LEU A 70 30.64 -10.94 18.34
N THR A 71 29.95 -11.45 17.32
CA THR A 71 30.46 -11.47 15.93
C THR A 71 29.96 -10.30 15.07
N TRP A 72 28.88 -9.64 15.51
CA TRP A 72 28.29 -8.50 14.81
C TRP A 72 28.73 -7.14 15.34
N GLY A 73 29.42 -7.08 16.49
CA GLY A 73 29.77 -5.84 17.18
C GLY A 73 30.31 -4.72 16.27
N PRO A 74 31.34 -4.93 15.44
CA PRO A 74 31.85 -3.89 14.55
C PRO A 74 30.84 -3.41 13.49
N ALA A 75 30.03 -4.31 12.95
CA ALA A 75 29.02 -3.99 11.95
C ALA A 75 27.84 -3.22 12.56
N VAL A 76 27.40 -3.63 13.75
CA VAL A 76 26.35 -2.94 14.53
C VAL A 76 26.81 -1.54 14.91
N GLN A 77 28.02 -1.39 15.46
CA GLN A 77 28.54 -0.07 15.85
C GLN A 77 28.67 0.87 14.65
N PHE A 78 29.14 0.36 13.51
CA PHE A 78 29.18 1.13 12.28
C PHE A 78 27.77 1.54 11.81
N ALA A 79 26.83 0.58 11.76
CA ALA A 79 25.47 0.83 11.32
C ALA A 79 24.73 1.82 12.24
N LYS A 80 24.91 1.68 13.55
CA LYS A 80 24.39 2.60 14.56
C LYS A 80 24.94 4.00 14.37
N ALA A 81 26.26 4.17 14.26
CA ALA A 81 26.86 5.49 14.02
C ALA A 81 26.32 6.16 12.74
N MET A 82 26.12 5.39 11.66
CA MET A 82 25.55 5.89 10.41
C MET A 82 24.09 6.33 10.56
N ALA A 83 23.26 5.54 11.24
CA ALA A 83 21.87 5.87 11.50
C ALA A 83 21.75 7.10 12.41
N GLN A 84 22.53 7.17 13.48
CA GLN A 84 22.57 8.32 14.39
C GLN A 84 23.02 9.61 13.69
N THR A 85 23.97 9.51 12.75
CA THR A 85 24.37 10.67 11.92
C THR A 85 23.20 11.15 11.06
N THR A 86 22.38 10.23 10.54
CA THR A 86 21.18 10.57 9.78
C THR A 86 20.12 11.23 10.65
N PHE A 87 19.90 10.70 11.86
CA PHE A 87 18.95 11.27 12.83
C PHE A 87 19.40 12.65 13.36
N ALA A 88 20.71 12.90 13.46
CA ALA A 88 21.24 14.21 13.82
C ALA A 88 20.92 15.32 12.79
N SER A 89 20.52 14.96 11.57
CA SER A 89 20.05 15.92 10.56
C SER A 89 18.56 16.27 10.67
N LEU A 90 17.84 15.74 11.67
CA LEU A 90 16.45 16.13 11.94
C LEU A 90 16.42 17.55 12.53
N GLU A 91 15.60 18.41 11.95
CA GLU A 91 15.39 19.81 12.38
C GLU A 91 13.95 20.02 12.90
N VAL A 92 12.96 19.34 12.32
CA VAL A 92 11.54 19.49 12.65
C VAL A 92 11.05 18.33 13.52
N GLY A 93 10.51 18.64 14.70
CA GLY A 93 9.97 17.67 15.65
C GLY A 93 11.01 17.21 16.68
N THR A 94 10.59 16.36 17.62
CA THR A 94 11.46 15.76 18.64
C THR A 94 11.48 14.24 18.48
N PHE A 95 12.68 13.69 18.32
CA PHE A 95 12.89 12.25 18.21
C PHE A 95 13.69 11.72 19.40
N LEU A 96 13.04 10.95 20.25
CA LEU A 96 13.65 10.24 21.38
C LEU A 96 13.97 8.81 20.94
N LEU A 97 15.26 8.49 20.88
CA LEU A 97 15.76 7.15 20.58
C LEU A 97 16.28 6.51 21.88
N VAL A 98 15.61 5.45 22.32
CA VAL A 98 16.02 4.64 23.48
C VAL A 98 16.59 3.32 22.97
N ASP A 99 17.90 3.15 23.07
CA ASP A 99 18.56 1.90 22.74
C ASP A 99 18.68 1.04 24.00
N GLN A 100 17.76 0.07 24.18
CA GLN A 100 17.75 -0.77 25.38
C GLN A 100 18.93 -1.74 25.43
N VAL A 101 19.47 -2.14 24.28
CA VAL A 101 20.57 -3.11 24.20
C VAL A 101 21.86 -2.51 24.76
N SER A 102 22.12 -1.24 24.43
CA SER A 102 23.28 -0.48 24.93
C SER A 102 22.98 0.39 26.16
N ALA A 103 21.72 0.45 26.59
CA ALA A 103 21.23 1.34 27.65
C ALA A 103 21.54 2.82 27.40
N GLU A 104 21.49 3.24 26.13
CA GLU A 104 21.72 4.63 25.71
C GLU A 104 20.43 5.34 25.35
N ILE A 105 20.37 6.64 25.61
CA ILE A 105 19.26 7.50 25.22
C ILE A 105 19.83 8.65 24.41
N HIS A 106 19.24 8.86 23.22
CA HIS A 106 19.61 9.94 22.31
C HIS A 106 18.38 10.77 22.00
N VAL A 107 18.54 12.08 21.90
CA VAL A 107 17.47 13.02 21.52
C VAL A 107 17.94 13.79 20.30
N TYR A 108 17.11 13.82 19.26
CA TYR A 108 17.37 14.51 18.00
C TYR A 108 16.20 15.46 17.66
N GLY A 109 16.45 16.43 16.76
CA GLY A 109 15.47 17.46 16.41
C GLY A 109 15.56 18.71 17.28
N ASP A 110 14.89 19.79 16.86
CA ASP A 110 15.01 21.11 17.48
C ASP A 110 13.89 21.41 18.49
N THR A 111 14.31 21.92 19.64
CA THR A 111 13.50 22.66 20.61
C THR A 111 13.28 24.07 20.07
N LEU A 112 12.06 24.43 19.67
CA LEU A 112 11.69 25.84 19.58
C LEU A 112 11.69 26.44 21.00
N GLY A 113 12.83 26.98 21.43
CA GLY A 113 12.91 28.10 22.37
C GLY A 113 12.52 27.88 23.84
N ALA A 114 12.70 26.71 24.44
CA ALA A 114 12.56 26.58 25.90
C ALA A 114 13.90 26.88 26.60
N GLY A 115 14.00 28.03 27.26
CA GLY A 115 15.04 28.26 28.27
C GLY A 115 14.93 27.22 29.41
N PRO A 116 15.90 27.16 30.36
CA PRO A 116 15.98 26.14 31.42
C PRO A 116 14.83 26.13 32.46
N GLY A 117 13.65 26.65 32.12
CA GLY A 117 12.44 26.68 32.93
C GLY A 117 11.13 26.39 32.18
N GLU A 118 11.17 26.06 30.88
CA GLU A 118 9.97 25.74 30.07
C GLU A 118 9.94 24.29 29.56
N LEU A 119 10.51 23.36 30.31
CA LEU A 119 10.35 21.90 30.12
C LEU A 119 8.93 21.41 30.54
N GLY A 120 7.90 22.24 30.34
CA GLY A 120 6.58 22.08 30.94
C GLY A 120 5.48 21.50 30.04
N ASN A 121 5.63 21.49 28.71
CA ASN A 121 4.57 21.08 27.78
C ASN A 121 5.06 20.12 26.66
N PHE A 122 5.92 19.16 26.99
CA PHE A 122 6.21 18.06 26.07
C PHE A 122 5.13 16.99 26.21
N VAL A 123 4.24 16.88 25.23
CA VAL A 123 3.36 15.70 25.10
C VAL A 123 4.16 14.61 24.40
N LEU A 124 4.93 13.85 25.17
CA LEU A 124 5.34 12.52 24.73
C LEU A 124 4.06 11.71 24.48
N CYS A 125 3.94 11.09 23.31
CA CYS A 125 2.84 10.17 23.01
C CYS A 125 3.01 8.89 23.82
N ARG A 126 2.87 8.94 25.15
CA ARG A 126 2.87 7.72 25.96
C ARG A 126 1.72 6.84 25.47
N ARG A 127 2.08 5.61 25.04
CA ARG A 127 1.18 4.49 24.69
C ARG A 127 0.07 4.17 25.72
N TYR A 128 0.08 4.80 26.91
CA TYR A 128 -0.93 4.65 27.96
C TYR A 128 -1.11 5.93 28.80
N SER A 129 -1.36 7.07 28.16
CA SER A 129 -1.79 8.28 28.86
C SER A 129 -3.30 8.24 29.14
N ALA A 130 -3.70 8.25 30.41
CA ALA A 130 -5.08 8.40 30.86
C ALA A 130 -5.62 9.85 30.71
N GLN A 131 -4.87 10.74 30.05
CA GLN A 131 -5.32 12.09 29.71
C GLN A 131 -6.15 12.04 28.41
N PRO A 132 -7.21 12.87 28.29
CA PRO A 132 -8.00 12.95 27.07
C PRO A 132 -7.09 13.25 25.88
N ILE A 133 -7.28 12.52 24.78
CA ILE A 133 -6.61 12.73 23.50
C ILE A 133 -6.82 14.20 23.13
N HIS A 134 -5.76 15.01 23.15
CA HIS A 134 -5.83 16.36 22.61
C HIS A 134 -6.18 16.25 21.13
N GLU A 135 -7.13 17.06 20.67
CA GLU A 135 -7.60 17.06 19.29
C GLU A 135 -6.41 17.40 18.36
N ARG A 136 -5.82 16.38 17.73
CA ARG A 136 -4.60 16.53 16.92
C ARG A 136 -4.91 17.36 15.68
N LYS A 137 -4.17 18.45 15.49
CA LYS A 137 -4.21 19.23 14.25
C LYS A 137 -3.08 18.78 13.33
N ALA A 138 -3.33 18.85 12.02
CA ALA A 138 -2.31 18.52 11.00
C ALA A 138 -1.04 19.40 11.11
N THR A 139 -1.11 20.51 11.84
CA THR A 139 -0.04 21.50 12.04
C THR A 139 0.81 21.29 13.29
N ASP A 140 0.45 20.34 14.17
CA ASP A 140 1.18 20.13 15.42
C ASP A 140 2.56 19.50 15.15
N LEU A 141 3.59 19.92 15.90
CA LEU A 141 4.94 19.37 15.73
C LEU A 141 5.03 17.95 16.31
N PRO A 142 5.63 17.00 15.58
CA PRO A 142 5.66 15.60 15.99
C PRO A 142 6.67 15.36 17.12
N GLY A 143 6.24 14.68 18.18
CA GLY A 143 7.09 14.09 19.21
C GLY A 143 6.98 12.57 19.17
N VAL A 144 8.11 11.87 19.07
CA VAL A 144 8.15 10.43 18.80
C VAL A 144 9.19 9.74 19.68
N GLU A 145 8.83 8.60 20.26
CA GLU A 145 9.73 7.70 20.96
C GLU A 145 9.91 6.40 20.15
N LEU A 146 11.16 6.06 19.86
CA LEU A 146 11.55 4.78 19.28
C LEU A 146 12.47 4.04 20.24
N VAL A 147 12.10 2.80 20.55
CA VAL A 147 12.81 1.93 21.49
C VAL A 147 13.41 0.76 20.73
N VAL A 148 14.74 0.71 20.63
CA VAL A 148 15.46 -0.42 20.00
C VAL A 148 15.59 -1.56 20.99
N LEU A 149 15.11 -2.74 20.59
CA LEU A 149 15.06 -3.95 21.42
C LEU A 149 16.11 -4.99 20.99
N ASP A 150 16.52 -4.99 19.72
CA ASP A 150 17.53 -5.89 19.16
C ASP A 150 18.51 -5.13 18.25
N ASP A 151 19.81 -5.41 18.39
CA ASP A 151 20.89 -4.84 17.56
C ASP A 151 20.75 -5.16 16.07
N ALA A 152 19.99 -6.21 15.71
CA ALA A 152 19.65 -6.55 14.33
C ALA A 152 19.01 -5.37 13.58
N PHE A 153 18.26 -4.51 14.28
CA PHE A 153 17.64 -3.30 13.76
C PHE A 153 18.66 -2.42 13.02
N TRP A 154 19.81 -2.16 13.64
CA TRP A 154 20.81 -1.25 13.10
C TRP A 154 21.35 -1.75 11.76
N VAL A 155 21.69 -3.04 11.72
CA VAL A 155 22.22 -3.69 10.52
C VAL A 155 21.16 -3.70 9.42
N ARG A 156 19.91 -4.03 9.76
CA ARG A 156 18.81 -4.11 8.79
C ARG A 156 18.49 -2.75 8.20
N LEU A 157 18.45 -1.70 9.04
CA LEU A 157 18.26 -0.31 8.61
C LEU A 157 19.38 0.14 7.65
N LEU A 158 20.64 -0.17 7.96
CA LEU A 158 21.77 0.19 7.08
C LEU A 158 21.70 -0.53 5.73
N LEU A 159 21.42 -1.84 5.74
CA LEU A 159 21.43 -2.65 4.53
C LEU A 159 20.22 -2.36 3.64
N PHE A 160 19.02 -2.30 4.21
CA PHE A 160 17.78 -2.29 3.44
C PHE A 160 16.97 -1.00 3.58
N THR A 161 17.54 0.03 4.20
CA THR A 161 16.96 1.38 4.31
C THR A 161 15.51 1.36 4.82
N ASP A 162 14.59 1.93 4.05
CA ASP A 162 13.14 1.93 4.26
C ASP A 162 12.53 0.54 4.42
N MET A 163 12.91 -0.42 3.57
CA MET A 163 12.45 -1.81 3.72
C MET A 163 12.98 -2.42 5.01
N GLY A 164 14.24 -2.13 5.34
CA GLY A 164 14.88 -2.62 6.55
C GLY A 164 14.20 -2.11 7.81
N PHE A 165 13.80 -0.84 7.83
CA PHE A 165 13.01 -0.27 8.90
C PHE A 165 11.66 -1.00 9.05
N ALA A 166 10.94 -1.23 7.95
CA ALA A 166 9.66 -1.92 7.99
C ALA A 166 9.76 -3.36 8.51
N GLU A 167 10.72 -4.12 7.99
CA GLU A 167 10.96 -5.50 8.43
C GLU A 167 11.45 -5.58 9.87
N SER A 168 12.29 -4.63 10.32
CA SER A 168 12.71 -4.55 11.73
C SER A 168 11.52 -4.31 12.64
N TYR A 169 10.59 -3.45 12.22
CA TYR A 169 9.34 -3.25 12.94
C TYR A 169 8.55 -4.55 12.96
N MET A 170 8.31 -5.20 11.83
CA MET A 170 7.55 -6.45 11.74
C MET A 170 8.12 -7.56 12.62
N LEU A 171 9.45 -7.69 12.69
CA LEU A 171 10.15 -8.70 13.48
C LEU A 171 10.26 -8.35 14.97
N GLY A 172 9.79 -7.17 15.39
CA GLY A 172 9.85 -6.73 16.79
C GLY A 172 11.25 -6.32 17.25
N GLU A 173 12.15 -5.99 16.32
CA GLU A 173 13.52 -5.54 16.63
C GLU A 173 13.52 -4.12 17.26
N PHE A 174 12.43 -3.36 17.08
CA PHE A 174 12.17 -2.10 17.79
C PHE A 174 10.67 -1.87 18.03
N GLU A 175 10.35 -0.92 18.91
CA GLU A 175 9.01 -0.39 19.12
C GLU A 175 8.96 1.12 18.88
N CYS A 176 7.80 1.60 18.48
CA CYS A 176 7.54 3.03 18.32
C CYS A 176 6.18 3.35 18.93
N ASP A 177 6.11 4.44 19.67
CA ASP A 177 4.90 4.88 20.35
C ASP A 177 3.80 5.31 19.37
N ASP A 178 4.17 6.04 18.31
CA ASP A 178 3.30 6.49 17.24
C ASP A 178 4.01 6.46 15.89
N LEU A 179 3.79 5.39 15.13
CA LEU A 179 4.35 5.22 13.79
C LEU A 179 3.88 6.30 12.81
N THR A 180 2.64 6.78 12.91
CA THR A 180 2.12 7.82 12.00
C THR A 180 2.92 9.11 12.20
N CYS A 181 3.11 9.49 13.47
CA CYS A 181 3.90 10.65 13.88
C CYS A 181 5.38 10.50 13.46
N PHE A 182 5.95 9.29 13.61
CA PHE A 182 7.28 8.96 13.11
C PHE A 182 7.42 9.25 11.61
N PHE A 183 6.54 8.69 10.77
CA PHE A 183 6.61 8.92 9.33
C PHE A 183 6.38 10.38 8.96
N GLN A 184 5.43 11.05 9.62
CA GLN A 184 5.19 12.48 9.42
C GLN A 184 6.47 13.29 9.66
N MET A 185 7.15 13.06 10.78
CA MET A 185 8.40 13.73 11.12
C MET A 185 9.48 13.50 10.04
N PHE A 186 9.69 12.26 9.60
CA PHE A 186 10.67 11.96 8.55
C PHE A 186 10.32 12.58 7.20
N ILE A 187 9.03 12.66 6.86
CA ILE A 187 8.56 13.32 5.64
C ILE A 187 8.82 14.84 5.71
N LEU A 188 8.61 15.47 6.85
CA LEU A 188 8.88 16.89 7.07
C LEU A 188 10.37 17.22 6.96
N ASN A 189 11.26 16.30 7.35
CA ASN A 189 12.72 16.46 7.31
C ASN A 189 13.37 15.93 6.02
N ARG A 190 12.59 15.52 5.01
CA ARG A 190 13.09 14.81 3.80
C ARG A 190 14.24 15.51 3.07
N GLU A 191 14.24 16.84 3.00
CA GLU A 191 15.25 17.60 2.24
C GLU A 191 16.62 17.51 2.92
N GLN A 192 16.62 17.54 4.25
CA GLN A 192 17.83 17.43 5.07
C GLN A 192 18.38 16.00 5.06
N LEU A 193 17.49 15.01 5.03
CA LEU A 193 17.86 13.60 4.90
C LEU A 193 18.41 13.26 3.49
N ASN A 194 17.93 13.91 2.43
CA ASN A 194 18.41 13.67 1.06
C ASN A 194 19.84 14.17 0.82
N ASN A 195 20.27 15.20 1.53
CA ASN A 195 21.65 15.71 1.43
C ASN A 195 22.70 14.75 2.02
N GLY A 196 22.30 13.82 2.91
CA GLY A 196 23.20 12.83 3.53
C GLY A 196 23.24 11.44 2.85
N THR A 197 22.21 11.08 2.09
CA THR A 197 21.98 9.68 1.62
C THR A 197 22.58 9.34 0.25
N THR A 198 23.01 10.35 -0.52
CA THR A 198 23.45 10.17 -1.91
C THR A 198 24.73 9.32 -2.05
N TRP A 199 25.59 9.29 -1.03
CA TRP A 199 26.89 8.59 -1.11
C TRP A 199 26.84 7.09 -0.73
N PHE A 200 25.87 6.66 0.09
CA PHE A 200 25.85 5.31 0.67
C PHE A 200 25.08 4.27 -0.16
N SER A 201 24.10 4.70 -0.96
CA SER A 201 23.19 3.78 -1.69
C SER A 201 23.89 2.87 -2.72
N GLY A 202 24.97 3.32 -3.35
CA GLY A 202 25.71 2.54 -4.35
C GLY A 202 26.49 1.36 -3.75
N LEU A 203 27.10 1.55 -2.57
CA LEU A 203 28.02 0.59 -1.95
C LEU A 203 27.29 -0.62 -1.36
N PHE A 204 26.09 -0.42 -0.81
CA PHE A 204 25.34 -1.47 -0.11
C PHE A 204 24.38 -2.24 -1.02
N SER A 205 24.04 -1.72 -2.20
CA SER A 205 23.12 -2.37 -3.15
C SER A 205 23.53 -3.79 -3.59
N HIS A 206 24.83 -4.12 -3.55
CA HIS A 206 25.31 -5.47 -3.87
C HIS A 206 25.25 -6.42 -2.65
N LEU A 207 25.32 -5.88 -1.43
CA LEU A 207 25.21 -6.64 -0.19
C LEU A 207 23.74 -6.99 0.12
N THR A 208 22.79 -6.13 -0.27
CA THR A 208 21.36 -6.37 -0.08
C THR A 208 20.86 -7.61 -0.81
N GLY A 209 21.28 -7.81 -2.06
CA GLY A 209 20.88 -8.96 -2.86
C GLY A 209 21.30 -10.30 -2.25
N LEU A 210 22.48 -10.37 -1.64
CA LEU A 210 22.98 -11.59 -0.99
C LEU A 210 22.29 -11.83 0.36
N ALA A 211 22.04 -10.77 1.14
CA ALA A 211 21.40 -10.89 2.44
C ALA A 211 19.92 -11.30 2.36
N ARG A 212 19.18 -10.89 1.32
CA ARG A 212 17.79 -11.36 1.08
C ARG A 212 17.70 -12.83 0.65
N VAL A 213 18.74 -13.38 0.03
CA VAL A 213 18.78 -14.77 -0.44
C VAL A 213 19.15 -15.75 0.69
N ALA A 214 19.60 -15.25 1.85
CA ALA A 214 19.88 -16.09 3.00
C ALA A 214 18.58 -16.69 3.56
N ASN A 215 18.54 -18.03 3.70
CA ASN A 215 17.43 -18.75 4.34
C ASN A 215 17.52 -18.67 5.88
N THR A 216 17.45 -17.47 6.45
CA THR A 216 17.33 -17.30 7.90
C THR A 216 15.89 -17.56 8.36
N MET A 217 15.70 -17.85 9.65
CA MET A 217 14.35 -18.00 10.21
C MET A 217 13.53 -16.71 10.05
N ASP A 218 14.15 -15.55 10.25
CA ASP A 218 13.47 -14.25 10.10
C ASP A 218 13.03 -14.02 8.65
N ASN A 219 13.89 -14.31 7.66
CA ASN A 219 13.52 -14.23 6.25
C ASN A 219 12.41 -15.24 5.90
N ALA A 220 12.41 -16.43 6.52
CA ALA A 220 11.32 -17.38 6.35
C ALA A 220 9.99 -16.82 6.89
N ARG A 221 9.98 -16.19 8.07
CA ARG A 221 8.78 -15.55 8.64
C ARG A 221 8.25 -14.43 7.74
N LEU A 222 9.13 -13.53 7.28
CA LEU A 222 8.78 -12.46 6.34
C LEU A 222 8.16 -13.01 5.05
N ASN A 223 8.71 -14.10 4.52
CA ASN A 223 8.16 -14.77 3.33
C ASN A 223 6.79 -15.44 3.59
N ILE A 224 6.58 -16.03 4.77
CA ILE A 224 5.30 -16.67 5.14
C ILE A 224 4.19 -15.61 5.20
N VAL A 225 4.45 -14.50 5.89
CA VAL A 225 3.45 -13.44 6.04
C VAL A 225 3.21 -12.70 4.73
N ARG A 226 4.18 -12.61 3.82
CA ARG A 226 4.02 -12.00 2.49
C ARG A 226 3.01 -12.74 1.62
N HIS A 227 2.96 -14.06 1.71
CA HIS A 227 2.08 -14.87 0.87
C HIS A 227 0.70 -15.11 1.48
N TYR A 228 0.24 -14.30 2.43
CA TYR A 228 -1.04 -14.42 3.12
C TYR A 228 -2.27 -14.48 2.19
N ASP A 229 -3.29 -15.22 2.62
CA ASP A 229 -4.60 -15.24 1.97
C ASP A 229 -5.55 -14.41 2.83
N ILE A 230 -6.04 -13.29 2.28
CA ILE A 230 -6.86 -12.34 3.03
C ILE A 230 -8.29 -12.89 3.07
N SER A 231 -8.84 -13.10 4.27
CA SER A 231 -10.21 -13.58 4.43
C SER A 231 -11.21 -12.43 4.50
N ASN A 232 -12.45 -12.69 4.09
CA ASN A 232 -13.57 -11.77 4.33
C ASN A 232 -13.77 -11.49 5.83
N ASP A 233 -13.50 -12.48 6.70
CA ASP A 233 -13.62 -12.31 8.16
C ASP A 233 -12.63 -11.26 8.69
N MET A 234 -11.41 -11.24 8.14
CA MET A 234 -10.43 -10.23 8.51
C MET A 234 -10.89 -8.84 8.06
N PHE A 235 -11.32 -8.68 6.81
CA PHE A 235 -11.82 -7.39 6.32
C PHE A 235 -13.04 -6.93 7.12
N ALA A 236 -13.99 -7.82 7.38
CA ALA A 236 -15.17 -7.50 8.19
C ALA A 236 -14.84 -7.09 9.64
N ALA A 237 -13.66 -7.43 10.14
CA ALA A 237 -13.25 -7.05 11.49
C ALA A 237 -12.90 -5.56 11.62
N PHE A 238 -12.44 -4.90 10.55
CA PHE A 238 -12.00 -3.50 10.59
C PHE A 238 -12.72 -2.57 9.61
N LEU A 239 -13.38 -3.12 8.59
CA LEU A 239 -14.27 -2.35 7.71
C LEU A 239 -15.62 -2.10 8.40
N SER A 240 -16.33 -1.07 7.92
CA SER A 240 -17.73 -0.86 8.24
C SER A 240 -18.62 -1.97 7.64
N PRO A 241 -19.89 -2.13 8.09
CA PRO A 241 -20.80 -3.19 7.63
C PRO A 241 -21.03 -3.23 6.11
N ASP A 242 -20.87 -2.10 5.44
CA ASP A 242 -20.92 -1.99 3.98
C ASP A 242 -19.75 -2.69 3.26
N MET A 243 -18.70 -3.10 3.98
CA MET A 243 -17.52 -3.81 3.46
C MET A 243 -16.76 -3.05 2.38
N MET A 244 -16.72 -1.72 2.40
CA MET A 244 -15.92 -0.96 1.43
C MET A 244 -14.50 -0.69 1.93
N TYR A 245 -13.54 -1.26 1.20
CA TYR A 245 -12.12 -1.02 1.39
C TYR A 245 -11.63 0.03 0.39
N SER A 246 -12.16 1.25 0.53
CA SER A 246 -11.79 2.43 -0.26
C SER A 246 -11.97 3.70 0.58
N CYS A 247 -11.41 4.83 0.14
CA CYS A 247 -11.63 6.13 0.78
C CYS A 247 -13.12 6.53 0.76
N PRO A 248 -13.71 6.93 1.90
CA PRO A 248 -15.04 7.51 2.01
C PRO A 248 -15.03 9.04 1.80
N ILE A 249 -16.21 9.67 1.89
CA ILE A 249 -16.34 11.13 1.96
C ILE A 249 -16.98 11.52 3.30
N TRP A 250 -16.14 11.99 4.23
CA TRP A 250 -16.58 12.65 5.47
C TRP A 250 -17.24 14.00 5.20
N LYS A 251 -18.29 14.33 5.96
CA LYS A 251 -18.86 15.68 5.99
C LYS A 251 -17.88 16.68 6.59
N HIS A 252 -17.93 17.92 6.12
CA HIS A 252 -17.16 18.99 6.74
C HIS A 252 -17.70 19.32 8.13
N LEU A 253 -16.82 19.79 9.02
CA LEU A 253 -17.18 20.21 10.38
C LEU A 253 -18.22 21.35 10.40
N THR A 254 -18.30 22.15 9.33
CA THR A 254 -19.30 23.21 9.18
C THR A 254 -20.70 22.69 8.86
N ASP A 255 -20.78 21.47 8.32
CA ASP A 255 -22.01 20.87 7.80
C ASP A 255 -22.53 19.76 8.73
N SER A 256 -21.84 19.52 9.85
CA SER A 256 -22.15 18.50 10.85
C SER A 256 -22.47 19.13 12.20
N ASP A 257 -23.36 18.50 12.96
CA ASP A 257 -23.54 18.84 14.37
C ASP A 257 -22.27 18.41 15.12
N PRO A 258 -21.54 19.33 15.78
CA PRO A 258 -20.32 19.00 16.52
C PRO A 258 -20.51 17.92 17.60
N GLN A 259 -21.76 17.65 18.02
CA GLN A 259 -22.08 16.61 19.00
C GLN A 259 -22.39 15.25 18.38
N GLN A 260 -22.54 15.16 17.06
CA GLN A 260 -22.84 13.93 16.36
C GLN A 260 -21.64 13.52 15.49
N GLU A 261 -20.88 12.55 15.98
CA GLU A 261 -19.79 11.97 15.19
C GLU A 261 -20.36 11.13 14.04
N GLU A 262 -19.94 11.44 12.81
CA GLU A 262 -20.27 10.66 11.63
C GLU A 262 -19.54 9.31 11.67
N SER A 263 -20.29 8.22 11.42
CA SER A 263 -19.72 6.88 11.36
C SER A 263 -18.96 6.64 10.05
N LEU A 264 -18.05 5.64 10.05
CA LEU A 264 -17.37 5.24 8.82
C LEU A 264 -18.35 4.78 7.72
N GLU A 265 -19.41 4.06 8.11
CA GLU A 265 -20.46 3.61 7.19
C GLU A 265 -21.21 4.79 6.56
N ASP A 266 -21.55 5.82 7.35
CA ASP A 266 -22.19 7.03 6.82
C ASP A 266 -21.29 7.76 5.81
N ALA A 267 -20.01 7.92 6.13
CA ALA A 267 -19.03 8.55 5.23
C ALA A 267 -18.83 7.73 3.94
N GLN A 268 -18.88 6.41 4.06
CA GLN A 268 -18.87 5.48 2.94
C GLN A 268 -20.13 5.64 2.06
N MET A 269 -21.30 5.81 2.66
CA MET A 269 -22.55 6.09 1.93
C MET A 269 -22.55 7.46 1.26
N ASN A 270 -21.95 8.47 1.87
CA ASN A 270 -21.78 9.78 1.23
C ASN A 270 -20.97 9.65 -0.07
N LYS A 271 -19.88 8.88 -0.06
CA LYS A 271 -19.10 8.59 -1.28
C LYS A 271 -19.96 7.89 -2.34
N ILE A 272 -20.74 6.88 -1.96
CA ILE A 272 -21.59 6.16 -2.93
C ILE A 272 -22.65 7.09 -3.53
N ASN A 273 -23.28 7.94 -2.71
CA ASN A 273 -24.22 8.95 -3.21
C ASN A 273 -23.53 9.90 -4.19
N TYR A 274 -22.33 10.38 -3.85
CA TYR A 274 -21.54 11.22 -4.74
C TYR A 274 -21.33 10.56 -6.10
N PHE A 275 -20.95 9.28 -6.13
CA PHE A 275 -20.74 8.56 -7.40
C PHE A 275 -22.01 8.44 -8.24
N ILE A 276 -23.14 8.10 -7.60
CA ILE A 276 -24.44 7.99 -8.28
C ILE A 276 -24.86 9.33 -8.88
N GLU A 277 -24.70 10.41 -8.12
CA GLU A 277 -25.04 11.78 -8.53
C GLU A 277 -24.08 12.32 -9.61
N ALA A 278 -22.78 12.10 -9.45
CA ALA A 278 -21.75 12.52 -10.39
C ALA A 278 -21.90 11.79 -11.74
N ALA A 279 -22.27 10.51 -11.72
CA ALA A 279 -22.56 9.74 -12.92
C ALA A 279 -23.94 10.05 -13.52
N LYS A 280 -24.80 10.83 -12.84
CA LYS A 280 -26.18 11.13 -13.26
C LYS A 280 -26.98 9.86 -13.58
N ILE A 281 -26.88 8.84 -12.73
CA ILE A 281 -27.51 7.54 -12.98
C ILE A 281 -29.05 7.67 -12.97
N LYS A 282 -29.68 7.14 -14.01
CA LYS A 282 -31.15 7.14 -14.21
C LYS A 282 -31.71 5.72 -14.19
N PRO A 283 -33.03 5.54 -13.95
CA PRO A 283 -33.66 4.22 -13.96
C PRO A 283 -33.50 3.43 -15.26
N THR A 284 -33.31 4.13 -16.38
CA THR A 284 -33.17 3.52 -17.71
C THR A 284 -31.75 3.08 -18.03
N ASP A 285 -30.77 3.44 -17.22
CA ASP A 285 -29.36 3.25 -17.53
C ASP A 285 -28.91 1.80 -17.30
N HIS A 286 -27.99 1.35 -18.15
CA HIS A 286 -27.14 0.20 -17.86
C HIS A 286 -25.75 0.67 -17.45
N VAL A 287 -25.44 0.50 -16.17
CA VAL A 287 -24.16 0.88 -15.54
C VAL A 287 -23.19 -0.30 -15.57
N LEU A 288 -21.94 -0.03 -15.95
CA LEU A 288 -20.81 -0.94 -15.70
C LEU A 288 -20.04 -0.48 -14.47
N GLU A 289 -19.89 -1.36 -13.49
CA GLU A 289 -18.95 -1.20 -12.38
C GLU A 289 -17.72 -2.07 -12.60
N ILE A 290 -16.53 -1.46 -12.63
CA ILE A 290 -15.25 -2.16 -12.71
C ILE A 290 -14.65 -2.21 -11.31
N GLY A 291 -14.62 -3.41 -10.73
CA GLY A 291 -14.22 -3.63 -9.33
C GLY A 291 -15.43 -3.75 -8.40
N THR A 292 -16.07 -4.91 -8.39
CA THR A 292 -17.29 -5.19 -7.59
C THR A 292 -17.13 -4.94 -6.08
N GLY A 293 -15.91 -5.10 -5.55
CA GLY A 293 -15.70 -5.19 -4.10
C GLY A 293 -16.63 -6.24 -3.49
N TRP A 294 -17.41 -5.85 -2.49
CA TRP A 294 -18.43 -6.70 -1.85
C TRP A 294 -19.88 -6.31 -2.25
N GLY A 295 -20.05 -5.59 -3.36
CA GLY A 295 -21.34 -5.35 -4.03
C GLY A 295 -22.11 -4.10 -3.61
N THR A 296 -21.61 -3.30 -2.66
CA THR A 296 -22.33 -2.15 -2.10
C THR A 296 -22.69 -1.10 -3.14
N MET A 297 -21.75 -0.67 -3.98
CA MET A 297 -22.01 0.36 -5.00
C MET A 297 -23.11 -0.08 -5.98
N ALA A 298 -23.07 -1.33 -6.48
CA ALA A 298 -24.12 -1.88 -7.33
C ALA A 298 -25.49 -1.91 -6.62
N ILE A 299 -25.52 -2.38 -5.37
CA ILE A 299 -26.75 -2.45 -4.56
C ILE A 299 -27.35 -1.06 -4.35
N GLU A 300 -26.55 -0.06 -3.97
CA GLU A 300 -27.04 1.29 -3.74
C GLU A 300 -27.48 1.98 -5.03
N ALA A 301 -26.76 1.78 -6.14
CA ALA A 301 -27.13 2.33 -7.45
C ALA A 301 -28.53 1.85 -7.86
N VAL A 302 -28.77 0.54 -7.79
CA VAL A 302 -30.10 -0.04 -8.10
C VAL A 302 -31.14 0.41 -7.08
N ARG A 303 -30.83 0.40 -5.77
CA ARG A 303 -31.79 0.82 -4.74
C ARG A 303 -32.28 2.25 -4.94
N LYS A 304 -31.38 3.17 -5.30
CA LYS A 304 -31.69 4.61 -5.42
C LYS A 304 -32.34 4.98 -6.75
N THR A 305 -31.98 4.29 -7.83
CA THR A 305 -32.35 4.71 -9.18
C THR A 305 -33.20 3.69 -9.92
N GLY A 306 -33.17 2.41 -9.55
CA GLY A 306 -33.80 1.33 -10.30
C GLY A 306 -33.05 0.93 -11.56
N CYS A 307 -31.82 1.44 -11.77
CA CYS A 307 -31.00 1.12 -12.95
C CYS A 307 -30.64 -0.38 -13.03
N ARG A 308 -29.93 -0.74 -14.10
CA ARG A 308 -29.28 -2.04 -14.22
C ARG A 308 -27.79 -1.91 -14.00
N VAL A 309 -27.18 -2.87 -13.32
CA VAL A 309 -25.73 -2.89 -13.09
C VAL A 309 -25.14 -4.20 -13.59
N THR A 310 -24.09 -4.10 -14.41
CA THR A 310 -23.14 -5.19 -14.61
C THR A 310 -21.88 -4.83 -13.84
N THR A 311 -21.46 -5.70 -12.92
CA THR A 311 -20.28 -5.48 -12.09
C THR A 311 -19.27 -6.61 -12.28
N ILE A 312 -17.99 -6.28 -12.30
CA ILE A 312 -16.92 -7.25 -12.55
C ILE A 312 -15.85 -7.25 -11.47
N THR A 313 -15.35 -8.45 -11.14
CA THR A 313 -14.23 -8.66 -10.21
C THR A 313 -13.32 -9.79 -10.70
N LEU A 314 -12.08 -9.82 -10.23
CA LEU A 314 -11.16 -10.94 -10.37
C LEU A 314 -11.13 -11.87 -9.15
N SER A 315 -11.82 -11.50 -8.06
CA SER A 315 -11.87 -12.27 -6.83
C SER A 315 -13.13 -13.14 -6.77
N GLN A 316 -12.92 -14.46 -6.73
CA GLN A 316 -14.00 -15.42 -6.57
C GLN A 316 -14.73 -15.26 -5.23
N GLU A 317 -13.99 -14.90 -4.16
CA GLU A 317 -14.55 -14.65 -2.82
C GLU A 317 -15.44 -13.41 -2.81
N GLN A 318 -14.99 -12.32 -3.45
CA GLN A 318 -15.79 -11.10 -3.62
C GLN A 318 -17.05 -11.37 -4.43
N LYS A 319 -16.97 -12.14 -5.53
CA LYS A 319 -18.15 -12.52 -6.31
C LYS A 319 -19.18 -13.26 -5.47
N ILE A 320 -18.76 -14.29 -4.73
CA ILE A 320 -19.67 -15.10 -3.89
C ILE A 320 -20.34 -14.21 -2.84
N TYR A 321 -19.57 -13.35 -2.17
CA TYR A 321 -20.07 -12.48 -1.13
C TYR A 321 -21.01 -11.40 -1.68
N ALA A 322 -20.65 -10.75 -2.79
CA ALA A 322 -21.47 -9.75 -3.45
C ALA A 322 -22.79 -10.35 -3.94
N GLU A 323 -22.77 -11.50 -4.61
CA GLU A 323 -23.98 -12.20 -5.05
C GLU A 323 -24.91 -12.57 -3.89
N LYS A 324 -24.34 -12.97 -2.74
CA LYS A 324 -25.12 -13.20 -1.52
C LYS A 324 -25.83 -11.93 -1.07
N ARG A 325 -25.11 -10.81 -0.93
CA ARG A 325 -25.69 -9.52 -0.51
C ARG A 325 -26.71 -8.99 -1.50
N ILE A 326 -26.47 -9.15 -2.80
CA ILE A 326 -27.40 -8.76 -3.87
C ILE A 326 -28.71 -9.56 -3.78
N ARG A 327 -28.63 -10.88 -3.53
CA ARG A 327 -29.82 -11.72 -3.29
C ARG A 327 -30.59 -11.29 -2.04
N GLU A 328 -29.88 -11.06 -0.94
CA GLU A 328 -30.47 -10.61 0.33
C GLU A 328 -31.14 -9.23 0.21
N ALA A 329 -30.58 -8.35 -0.63
CA ALA A 329 -31.16 -7.05 -0.96
C ALA A 329 -32.33 -7.11 -1.96
N GLY A 330 -32.59 -8.26 -2.59
CA GLY A 330 -33.68 -8.43 -3.56
C GLY A 330 -33.41 -7.88 -4.96
N PHE A 331 -32.14 -7.66 -5.34
CA PHE A 331 -31.77 -7.00 -6.61
C PHE A 331 -31.15 -7.93 -7.65
N SER A 332 -31.39 -9.23 -7.55
CA SER A 332 -30.80 -10.24 -8.46
C SER A 332 -31.22 -10.08 -9.93
N ASP A 333 -32.38 -9.47 -10.19
CA ASP A 333 -32.87 -9.21 -11.55
C ASP A 333 -32.23 -7.97 -12.19
N ASN A 334 -31.65 -7.08 -11.36
CA ASN A 334 -31.07 -5.81 -11.80
C ASN A 334 -29.54 -5.84 -11.84
N ILE A 335 -28.90 -6.70 -11.06
CA ILE A 335 -27.44 -6.73 -10.86
C ILE A 335 -26.87 -8.07 -11.32
N GLU A 336 -25.91 -8.01 -12.25
CA GLU A 336 -25.15 -9.15 -12.74
C GLU A 336 -23.68 -9.04 -12.31
N VAL A 337 -23.15 -10.06 -11.63
CA VAL A 337 -21.75 -10.11 -11.16
C VAL A 337 -20.95 -11.10 -12.01
N HIS A 338 -19.88 -10.63 -12.67
CA HIS A 338 -18.98 -11.50 -13.43
C HIS A 338 -17.62 -11.64 -12.74
N LEU A 339 -17.10 -12.88 -12.74
CA LEU A 339 -15.68 -13.14 -12.48
C LEU A 339 -14.93 -12.98 -13.80
N LEU A 340 -14.52 -11.76 -14.12
CA LEU A 340 -13.99 -11.44 -15.44
C LEU A 340 -13.02 -10.26 -15.37
N ASP A 341 -11.94 -10.36 -16.14
CA ASP A 341 -11.03 -9.26 -16.38
C ASP A 341 -11.67 -8.22 -17.31
N TYR A 342 -11.58 -6.92 -16.97
CA TYR A 342 -12.14 -5.83 -17.77
C TYR A 342 -11.61 -5.82 -19.22
N ARG A 343 -10.40 -6.33 -19.45
CA ARG A 343 -9.77 -6.46 -20.78
C ARG A 343 -10.50 -7.46 -21.67
N LEU A 344 -11.15 -8.44 -21.05
CA LEU A 344 -11.86 -9.54 -21.70
C LEU A 344 -13.37 -9.29 -21.81
N LEU A 345 -13.87 -8.15 -21.34
CA LEU A 345 -15.28 -7.77 -21.55
C LEU A 345 -15.58 -7.79 -23.05
N PRO A 346 -16.60 -8.55 -23.51
CA PRO A 346 -16.94 -8.56 -24.93
C PRO A 346 -17.44 -7.18 -25.35
N ASP A 347 -17.20 -6.84 -26.61
CA ASP A 347 -17.83 -5.68 -27.20
C ASP A 347 -19.35 -5.87 -27.21
N ARG A 348 -20.08 -4.84 -26.80
CA ARG A 348 -21.53 -4.88 -26.72
C ARG A 348 -22.14 -4.20 -27.93
N LYS A 349 -23.27 -4.74 -28.41
CA LYS A 349 -24.11 -4.04 -29.40
C LYS A 349 -24.67 -2.73 -28.85
N VAL A 350 -25.01 -2.75 -27.54
CA VAL A 350 -25.45 -1.58 -26.78
C VAL A 350 -24.38 -1.31 -25.72
N PRO A 351 -23.57 -0.25 -25.88
CA PRO A 351 -22.61 0.20 -24.88
C PRO A 351 -23.29 0.53 -23.55
N TYR A 352 -22.50 0.62 -22.47
CA TYR A 352 -23.01 1.07 -21.18
C TYR A 352 -23.27 2.57 -21.19
N ASP A 353 -24.36 2.99 -20.56
CA ASP A 353 -24.69 4.41 -20.45
C ASP A 353 -23.70 5.09 -19.48
N LYS A 354 -23.38 4.41 -18.38
CA LYS A 354 -22.49 4.89 -17.32
C LYS A 354 -21.40 3.89 -16.99
N ILE A 355 -20.21 4.36 -16.61
CA ILE A 355 -19.14 3.53 -16.04
C ILE A 355 -18.71 4.07 -14.68
N ILE A 356 -18.55 3.19 -13.70
CA ILE A 356 -18.00 3.49 -12.39
C ILE A 356 -16.78 2.59 -12.14
N SER A 357 -15.71 3.16 -11.60
CA SER A 357 -14.53 2.41 -11.15
C SER A 357 -13.93 3.08 -9.92
N CYS A 358 -14.03 2.42 -8.77
CA CYS A 358 -13.56 2.93 -7.49
C CYS A 358 -12.29 2.19 -7.06
N GLU A 359 -11.16 2.91 -6.90
CA GLU A 359 -9.87 2.38 -6.42
C GLU A 359 -9.46 1.04 -7.07
N MET A 360 -9.64 0.96 -8.39
CA MET A 360 -9.23 -0.19 -9.21
C MET A 360 -7.98 0.11 -10.05
N ILE A 361 -7.78 1.37 -10.41
CA ILE A 361 -6.73 1.81 -11.35
C ILE A 361 -5.32 1.49 -10.80
N GLU A 362 -5.18 1.47 -9.50
CA GLU A 362 -3.96 1.15 -8.75
C GLU A 362 -3.46 -0.26 -9.04
N ALA A 363 -4.37 -1.18 -9.39
CA ALA A 363 -4.06 -2.57 -9.74
C ALA A 363 -3.77 -2.76 -11.25
N VAL A 364 -3.93 -1.73 -12.08
CA VAL A 364 -3.73 -1.82 -13.54
C VAL A 364 -2.24 -1.85 -13.89
N GLY A 365 -1.44 -1.01 -13.24
CA GLY A 365 -0.02 -0.83 -13.55
C GLY A 365 0.23 0.15 -14.70
N GLU A 366 1.35 0.88 -14.62
CA GLU A 366 1.74 1.96 -15.54
C GLU A 366 1.56 1.61 -17.03
N LYS A 367 2.08 0.45 -17.44
CA LYS A 367 2.11 0.02 -18.85
C LYS A 367 0.73 -0.29 -19.42
N PHE A 368 -0.26 -0.52 -18.57
CA PHE A 368 -1.60 -0.96 -18.97
C PHE A 368 -2.65 0.14 -18.83
N LEU A 369 -2.30 1.31 -18.29
CA LEU A 369 -3.18 2.48 -18.27
C LEU A 369 -3.73 2.85 -19.66
N PRO A 370 -2.94 2.85 -20.76
CA PRO A 370 -3.48 3.04 -22.10
C PRO A 370 -4.59 2.04 -22.45
N THR A 371 -4.35 0.76 -22.19
CA THR A 371 -5.35 -0.30 -22.44
C THR A 371 -6.58 -0.11 -21.58
N TYR A 372 -6.43 0.27 -20.32
CA TYR A 372 -7.53 0.55 -19.41
C TYR A 372 -8.47 1.63 -19.98
N PHE A 373 -7.94 2.83 -20.26
CA PHE A 373 -8.78 3.93 -20.76
C PHE A 373 -9.29 3.71 -22.18
N SER A 374 -8.57 2.97 -23.03
CA SER A 374 -9.09 2.54 -24.34
C SER A 374 -10.29 1.60 -24.20
N ARG A 375 -10.28 0.69 -23.21
CA ARG A 375 -11.44 -0.17 -22.90
C ARG A 375 -12.63 0.63 -22.38
N ILE A 376 -12.39 1.61 -21.50
CA ILE A 376 -13.44 2.55 -21.06
C ILE A 376 -14.06 3.26 -22.27
N ASP A 377 -13.22 3.85 -23.14
CA ASP A 377 -13.70 4.57 -24.32
C ASP A 377 -14.59 3.69 -25.21
N LYS A 378 -14.22 2.41 -25.37
CA LYS A 378 -14.97 1.47 -26.20
C LYS A 378 -16.29 1.01 -25.57
N LEU A 379 -16.30 0.83 -24.25
CA LEU A 379 -17.45 0.28 -23.51
C LEU A 379 -18.49 1.34 -23.16
N LEU A 380 -18.08 2.60 -23.04
CA LEU A 380 -18.96 3.72 -22.77
C LEU A 380 -19.67 4.19 -24.04
N LYS A 381 -20.97 4.46 -23.94
CA LYS A 381 -21.76 5.08 -25.00
C LYS A 381 -21.06 6.34 -25.54
N LYS A 382 -21.07 6.50 -26.87
CA LYS A 382 -20.42 7.64 -27.54
C LYS A 382 -21.17 8.95 -27.40
N ASP A 383 -22.50 8.87 -27.30
CA ASP A 383 -23.39 10.02 -27.14
C ASP A 383 -23.91 10.06 -25.70
N GLY A 384 -23.59 11.13 -24.98
CA GLY A 384 -24.04 11.38 -23.61
C GLY A 384 -23.55 10.42 -22.52
N GLY A 385 -22.58 9.55 -22.83
CA GLY A 385 -21.99 8.63 -21.85
C GLY A 385 -21.22 9.37 -20.76
N ILE A 386 -21.28 8.87 -19.52
CA ILE A 386 -20.60 9.46 -18.36
C ILE A 386 -19.80 8.38 -17.62
N ALA A 387 -18.59 8.70 -17.18
CA ALA A 387 -17.81 7.81 -16.32
C ALA A 387 -17.27 8.53 -15.07
N VAL A 388 -17.18 7.80 -13.97
CA VAL A 388 -16.63 8.30 -12.69
C VAL A 388 -15.57 7.34 -12.20
N PHE A 389 -14.38 7.87 -11.93
CA PHE A 389 -13.23 7.13 -11.43
C PHE A 389 -12.83 7.65 -10.06
N GLN A 390 -12.41 6.77 -9.16
CA GLN A 390 -11.61 7.14 -7.99
C GLN A 390 -10.26 6.42 -8.06
N SER A 391 -9.20 7.14 -7.73
CA SER A 391 -7.84 6.63 -7.75
C SER A 391 -6.98 7.36 -6.72
N ILE A 392 -6.29 6.59 -5.90
CA ILE A 392 -5.13 7.03 -5.16
C ILE A 392 -4.07 7.50 -6.16
N THR A 393 -3.44 8.63 -5.86
CA THR A 393 -2.46 9.28 -6.72
C THR A 393 -1.19 9.63 -5.97
N MET A 394 -0.09 9.67 -6.72
CA MET A 394 1.19 10.20 -6.25
C MET A 394 1.40 11.62 -6.82
N PRO A 395 1.84 12.61 -6.02
CA PRO A 395 2.18 13.94 -6.52
C PRO A 395 3.26 13.89 -7.62
N GLU A 396 3.11 14.73 -8.65
CA GLU A 396 3.95 14.73 -9.87
C GLU A 396 5.46 14.74 -9.57
N GLY A 397 5.89 15.60 -8.64
CA GLY A 397 7.31 15.74 -8.27
C GLY A 397 7.92 14.49 -7.64
N ARG A 398 7.09 13.57 -7.12
CA ARG A 398 7.51 12.31 -6.48
C ARG A 398 7.34 11.10 -7.39
N HIS A 399 6.36 11.16 -8.29
CA HIS A 399 5.92 10.05 -9.13
C HIS A 399 7.08 9.33 -9.86
N LYS A 400 7.96 10.08 -10.54
CA LYS A 400 9.08 9.52 -11.30
C LYS A 400 10.13 8.79 -10.43
N GLY A 401 10.28 9.20 -9.17
CA GLY A 401 11.18 8.54 -8.22
C GLY A 401 10.54 7.28 -7.64
N TYR A 402 9.26 7.37 -7.29
CA TYR A 402 8.45 6.27 -6.77
C TYR A 402 8.33 5.11 -7.76
N SER A 403 8.00 5.38 -9.04
CA SER A 403 7.72 4.34 -10.03
C SER A 403 8.89 3.40 -10.38
N LYS A 404 10.09 3.68 -9.85
CA LYS A 404 11.32 2.94 -10.16
C LYS A 404 11.79 2.01 -9.05
N ARG A 405 11.10 1.97 -7.90
CA ARG A 405 11.55 1.24 -6.71
C ARG A 405 10.45 0.33 -6.17
N GLU A 406 10.86 -0.82 -5.66
CA GLU A 406 10.00 -1.67 -4.83
C GLU A 406 10.09 -1.17 -3.39
N ASP A 407 8.97 -0.75 -2.81
CA ASP A 407 8.85 -0.29 -1.43
C ASP A 407 8.05 -1.31 -0.58
N PHE A 408 7.86 -1.00 0.71
CA PHE A 408 7.09 -1.84 1.63
C PHE A 408 5.69 -2.16 1.09
N ILE A 409 4.97 -1.16 0.56
CA ILE A 409 3.60 -1.32 0.07
C ILE A 409 3.58 -2.29 -1.11
N ASN A 410 4.44 -2.09 -2.12
CA ASN A 410 4.51 -3.00 -3.26
C ASN A 410 4.98 -4.39 -2.85
N HIS A 411 5.91 -4.51 -1.90
CA HIS A 411 6.45 -5.81 -1.53
C HIS A 411 5.48 -6.68 -0.72
N TYR A 412 4.82 -6.08 0.28
CA TYR A 412 4.03 -6.81 1.29
C TYR A 412 2.52 -6.65 1.13
N ILE A 413 2.01 -5.49 0.71
CA ILE A 413 0.57 -5.19 0.75
C ILE A 413 -0.09 -5.29 -0.63
N PHE A 414 0.47 -4.60 -1.63
CA PHE A 414 -0.05 -4.53 -2.99
C PHE A 414 1.03 -4.86 -4.05
N PRO A 415 1.45 -6.13 -4.19
CA PRO A 415 2.37 -6.56 -5.24
C PRO A 415 1.88 -6.20 -6.65
N GLY A 416 2.71 -5.45 -7.37
CA GLY A 416 2.38 -4.94 -8.70
C GLY A 416 1.50 -3.70 -8.72
N GLY A 417 1.10 -3.18 -7.56
CA GLY A 417 0.36 -1.94 -7.43
C GLY A 417 1.15 -0.74 -7.95
N TYR A 418 0.44 0.23 -8.51
CA TYR A 418 1.00 1.43 -9.12
C TYR A 418 0.12 2.64 -8.85
N LEU A 419 0.71 3.72 -8.34
CA LEU A 419 -0.01 4.97 -8.05
C LEU A 419 0.25 5.98 -9.17
N PRO A 420 -0.69 6.22 -10.10
CA PRO A 420 -0.52 7.20 -11.15
C PRO A 420 -0.48 8.62 -10.58
N SER A 421 0.02 9.56 -11.39
CA SER A 421 -0.18 10.97 -11.12
C SER A 421 -1.48 11.48 -11.76
N VAL A 422 -1.99 12.61 -11.27
CA VAL A 422 -3.20 13.24 -11.84
C VAL A 422 -2.99 13.57 -13.32
N THR A 423 -1.84 14.13 -13.69
CA THR A 423 -1.52 14.44 -15.07
C THR A 423 -1.51 13.18 -15.94
N GLN A 424 -0.96 12.08 -15.42
CA GLN A 424 -0.96 10.81 -16.14
C GLN A 424 -2.37 10.28 -16.40
N LEU A 425 -3.25 10.32 -15.39
CA LEU A 425 -4.66 9.92 -15.54
C LEU A 425 -5.36 10.75 -16.62
N ILE A 426 -5.27 12.08 -16.54
CA ILE A 426 -5.93 12.99 -17.48
C ILE A 426 -5.38 12.81 -18.90
N ASN A 427 -4.06 12.62 -19.04
CA ASN A 427 -3.45 12.36 -20.33
C ASN A 427 -3.95 11.05 -20.96
N HIS A 428 -4.06 9.96 -20.20
CA HIS A 428 -4.60 8.71 -20.75
C HIS A 428 -6.10 8.81 -21.05
N ILE A 429 -6.90 9.46 -20.20
CA ILE A 429 -8.31 9.74 -20.51
C ILE A 429 -8.43 10.48 -21.84
N THR A 430 -7.63 11.53 -22.04
CA THR A 430 -7.64 12.35 -23.25
C THR A 430 -7.15 11.58 -24.47
N ASN A 431 -5.98 10.98 -24.39
CA ASN A 431 -5.33 10.33 -25.53
C ASN A 431 -6.11 9.10 -26.00
N GLU A 432 -6.53 8.22 -25.08
CA GLU A 432 -7.16 6.95 -25.44
C GLU A 432 -8.63 7.10 -25.88
N SER A 433 -9.23 8.26 -25.61
CA SER A 433 -10.55 8.64 -26.12
C SER A 433 -10.49 9.56 -27.34
N ASN A 434 -9.30 9.87 -27.87
CA ASN A 434 -9.11 10.90 -28.91
C ASN A 434 -9.75 12.26 -28.54
N GLY A 435 -9.67 12.63 -27.26
CA GLY A 435 -10.19 13.90 -26.73
C GLY A 435 -11.71 13.95 -26.53
N THR A 436 -12.42 12.83 -26.69
CA THR A 436 -13.90 12.80 -26.63
C THR A 436 -14.46 12.50 -25.25
N LEU A 437 -13.62 12.12 -24.28
CA LEU A 437 -13.98 12.13 -22.85
C LEU A 437 -13.50 13.44 -22.22
N ILE A 438 -14.45 14.33 -21.94
CA ILE A 438 -14.24 15.66 -21.37
C ILE A 438 -14.21 15.52 -19.85
N VAL A 439 -13.22 16.14 -19.20
CA VAL A 439 -13.14 16.19 -17.74
C VAL A 439 -14.11 17.24 -17.23
N GLU A 440 -15.17 16.79 -16.55
CA GLU A 440 -16.24 17.65 -16.03
C GLU A 440 -15.95 18.10 -14.60
N LYS A 441 -15.37 17.20 -13.80
CA LYS A 441 -14.99 17.49 -12.43
C LYS A 441 -13.79 16.65 -12.01
N LEU A 442 -12.88 17.26 -11.28
CA LEU A 442 -11.80 16.59 -10.57
C LEU A 442 -11.79 17.10 -9.13
N GLU A 443 -11.93 16.19 -8.18
CA GLU A 443 -11.95 16.50 -6.76
C GLU A 443 -10.90 15.67 -6.04
N ASN A 444 -10.04 16.31 -5.25
CA ASN A 444 -9.03 15.61 -4.47
C ASN A 444 -9.54 15.38 -3.04
N ILE A 445 -9.88 14.12 -2.74
CA ILE A 445 -10.42 13.65 -1.47
C ILE A 445 -9.35 12.99 -0.58
N GLY A 446 -8.06 13.11 -0.89
CA GLY A 446 -7.00 12.41 -0.15
C GLY A 446 -6.95 12.70 1.36
N SER A 447 -7.46 13.86 1.82
CA SER A 447 -7.59 14.15 3.27
C SER A 447 -8.60 13.24 3.98
N HIS A 448 -9.61 12.74 3.27
CA HIS A 448 -10.63 11.88 3.87
C HIS A 448 -10.05 10.50 4.23
N TYR A 449 -8.99 10.08 3.55
CA TYR A 449 -8.28 8.82 3.79
C TYR A 449 -7.59 8.78 5.18
N VAL A 450 -7.21 9.95 5.71
CA VAL A 450 -6.48 10.05 7.00
C VAL A 450 -7.31 9.48 8.16
N LYS A 451 -8.55 9.96 8.34
CA LYS A 451 -9.44 9.45 9.40
C LYS A 451 -9.77 7.98 9.15
N THR A 452 -9.97 7.60 7.89
CA THR A 452 -10.31 6.22 7.49
C THR A 452 -9.22 5.22 7.86
N LEU A 453 -7.95 5.48 7.53
CA LEU A 453 -6.84 4.58 7.87
C LEU A 453 -6.63 4.47 9.38
N ARG A 454 -6.85 5.56 10.11
CA ARG A 454 -6.83 5.53 11.58
C ARG A 454 -7.90 4.62 12.14
N LEU A 455 -9.16 4.79 11.70
CA LEU A 455 -10.27 3.95 12.15
C LEU A 455 -10.07 2.48 11.79
N TRP A 456 -9.58 2.19 10.58
CA TRP A 456 -9.24 0.83 10.17
C TRP A 456 -8.13 0.24 11.04
N ARG A 457 -7.07 1.00 11.35
CA ARG A 457 -6.00 0.54 12.25
C ARG A 457 -6.54 0.25 13.65
N GLU A 458 -7.31 1.16 14.22
CA GLU A 458 -7.87 1.02 15.57
C GLU A 458 -8.78 -0.22 15.66
N ALA A 459 -9.69 -0.38 14.69
CA ALA A 459 -10.57 -1.55 14.64
C ALA A 459 -9.80 -2.85 14.38
N PHE A 460 -8.80 -2.84 13.49
CA PHE A 460 -7.93 -3.98 13.23
C PHE A 460 -7.20 -4.43 14.51
N MET A 461 -6.62 -3.49 15.26
CA MET A 461 -5.90 -3.79 16.49
C MET A 461 -6.85 -4.28 17.61
N ASP A 462 -8.02 -3.66 17.76
CA ASP A 462 -9.03 -4.06 18.75
C ASP A 462 -9.59 -5.48 18.49
N LYS A 463 -9.80 -5.83 17.20
CA LYS A 463 -10.34 -7.13 16.79
C LYS A 463 -9.27 -8.17 16.48
N PHE A 464 -7.99 -7.85 16.66
CA PHE A 464 -6.92 -8.73 16.23
C PHE A 464 -6.98 -10.10 16.92
N ASP A 465 -6.91 -10.12 18.24
CA ASP A 465 -6.84 -11.37 19.02
C ASP A 465 -8.17 -12.14 19.01
N SER A 466 -9.30 -11.42 18.92
CA SER A 466 -10.64 -12.00 19.05
C SER A 466 -11.21 -12.54 17.74
N VAL A 467 -10.83 -11.96 16.58
CA VAL A 467 -11.41 -12.30 15.27
C VAL A 467 -10.32 -12.65 14.26
N ILE A 468 -9.35 -11.77 14.06
CA ILE A 468 -8.41 -11.86 12.94
C ILE A 468 -7.41 -13.01 13.15
N ALA A 469 -6.74 -13.08 14.30
CA ALA A 469 -5.78 -14.13 14.60
C ALA A 469 -6.39 -15.55 14.56
N PRO A 470 -7.59 -15.80 15.13
CA PRO A 470 -8.29 -17.08 14.94
C PRO A 470 -8.57 -17.42 13.47
N ALA A 471 -9.07 -16.45 12.68
CA ALA A 471 -9.37 -16.66 11.27
C ALA A 471 -8.11 -16.96 10.44
N LEU A 472 -6.99 -16.27 10.72
CA LEU A 472 -5.70 -16.53 10.09
C LEU A 472 -5.20 -17.94 10.41
N LYS A 473 -5.22 -18.35 11.69
CA LYS A 473 -4.81 -19.70 12.11
C LYS A 473 -5.71 -20.78 11.52
N GLN A 474 -7.01 -20.51 11.35
CA GLN A 474 -7.93 -21.45 10.70
C GLN A 474 -7.57 -21.66 9.22
N LYS A 475 -7.30 -20.57 8.47
CA LYS A 475 -6.85 -20.68 7.07
C LYS A 475 -5.43 -21.23 6.95
N ARG A 476 -4.58 -21.01 7.96
CA ARG A 476 -3.17 -21.43 7.99
C ARG A 476 -2.81 -22.07 9.33
N PRO A 477 -3.16 -23.36 9.52
CA PRO A 477 -2.90 -24.06 10.78
C PRO A 477 -1.42 -24.18 11.16
N HIS A 478 -0.51 -23.91 10.22
CA HIS A 478 0.94 -23.99 10.43
C HIS A 478 1.58 -22.67 10.86
N MET A 479 0.83 -21.55 10.93
CA MET A 479 1.39 -20.29 11.45
C MET A 479 1.68 -20.42 12.94
N THR A 480 2.90 -20.05 13.32
CA THR A 480 3.29 -19.93 14.72
C THR A 480 2.72 -18.65 15.34
N GLU A 481 2.75 -18.52 16.66
CA GLU A 481 2.38 -17.25 17.33
C GLU A 481 3.26 -16.09 16.87
N GLU A 482 4.53 -16.35 16.58
CA GLU A 482 5.45 -15.35 16.05
C GLU A 482 5.05 -14.90 14.63
N ASP A 483 4.64 -15.83 13.76
CA ASP A 483 4.16 -15.47 12.41
C ASP A 483 2.90 -14.59 12.47
N VAL A 484 2.02 -14.86 13.44
CA VAL A 484 0.80 -14.08 13.68
C VAL A 484 1.13 -12.69 14.21
N GLU A 485 2.12 -12.58 15.09
CA GLU A 485 2.61 -11.29 15.58
C GLU A 485 3.26 -10.46 14.47
N VAL A 486 4.10 -11.07 13.63
CA VAL A 486 4.70 -10.41 12.46
C VAL A 486 3.60 -9.90 11.52
N PHE A 487 2.53 -10.68 11.31
CA PHE A 487 1.38 -10.26 10.52
C PHE A 487 0.65 -9.06 11.14
N ARG A 488 0.42 -9.06 12.46
CA ARG A 488 -0.19 -7.93 13.19
C ARG A 488 0.58 -6.64 12.94
N ARG A 489 1.90 -6.71 13.14
CA ARG A 489 2.81 -5.56 13.03
C ARG A 489 2.94 -5.08 11.58
N MET A 490 2.92 -5.99 10.60
CA MET A 490 2.89 -5.64 9.18
C MET A 490 1.68 -4.76 8.84
N TRP A 491 0.49 -5.14 9.33
CA TRP A 491 -0.75 -4.40 9.05
C TRP A 491 -0.85 -3.09 9.85
N GLU A 492 -0.38 -3.06 11.10
CA GLU A 492 -0.26 -1.82 11.88
C GLU A 492 0.67 -0.81 11.17
N TYR A 493 1.84 -1.29 10.69
CA TYR A 493 2.79 -0.50 9.92
C TYR A 493 2.15 0.02 8.64
N TYR A 494 1.47 -0.84 7.88
CA TYR A 494 0.77 -0.45 6.65
C TYR A 494 -0.20 0.71 6.88
N PHE A 495 -1.11 0.58 7.84
CA PHE A 495 -2.10 1.63 8.10
C PHE A 495 -1.43 2.94 8.56
N ALA A 496 -0.46 2.86 9.47
CA ALA A 496 0.25 4.04 9.97
C ALA A 496 1.06 4.76 8.86
N TYR A 497 1.75 3.97 8.03
CA TYR A 497 2.54 4.45 6.91
C TYR A 497 1.68 5.17 5.87
N SER A 498 0.56 4.56 5.48
CA SER A 498 -0.40 5.17 4.56
C SER A 498 -1.08 6.40 5.19
N GLU A 499 -1.45 6.36 6.47
CA GLU A 499 -2.10 7.49 7.18
C GLU A 499 -1.19 8.71 7.11
N ALA A 500 0.09 8.55 7.45
CA ALA A 500 1.08 9.61 7.38
C ALA A 500 1.23 10.13 5.94
N GLY A 501 1.27 9.24 4.95
CA GLY A 501 1.39 9.59 3.53
C GLY A 501 0.29 10.55 3.04
N PHE A 502 -0.97 10.27 3.40
CA PHE A 502 -2.12 11.12 3.10
C PHE A 502 -2.15 12.39 3.96
N LEU A 503 -1.82 12.28 5.26
CA LEU A 503 -1.79 13.40 6.19
C LEU A 503 -0.81 14.49 5.73
N THR A 504 0.36 14.10 5.25
CA THR A 504 1.40 15.01 4.74
C THR A 504 1.24 15.33 3.26
N LYS A 505 0.12 14.95 2.62
CA LYS A 505 -0.16 15.18 1.19
C LYS A 505 0.95 14.66 0.26
N THR A 506 1.66 13.61 0.69
CA THR A 506 2.59 12.87 -0.17
C THR A 506 1.90 11.77 -0.96
N LEU A 507 0.66 11.46 -0.59
CA LEU A 507 -0.34 10.73 -1.36
C LEU A 507 -1.56 11.64 -1.55
N GLY A 508 -2.27 11.44 -2.64
CA GLY A 508 -3.60 12.02 -2.89
C GLY A 508 -4.59 10.92 -3.24
N ASP A 509 -5.86 11.28 -3.34
CA ASP A 509 -6.91 10.43 -3.88
C ASP A 509 -7.87 11.35 -4.62
N VAL A 510 -8.20 11.03 -5.85
CA VAL A 510 -9.02 11.88 -6.71
C VAL A 510 -10.24 11.15 -7.22
N ILE A 511 -11.37 11.85 -7.21
CA ILE A 511 -12.54 11.48 -8.00
C ILE A 511 -12.54 12.30 -9.28
N ILE A 512 -12.61 11.61 -10.42
CA ILE A 512 -12.65 12.22 -11.77
C ILE A 512 -13.96 11.83 -12.43
N THR A 513 -14.78 12.83 -12.75
CA THR A 513 -15.98 12.69 -13.57
C THR A 513 -15.67 13.13 -14.98
N VAL A 514 -15.98 12.27 -15.95
CA VAL A 514 -15.86 12.57 -17.37
C VAL A 514 -17.18 12.38 -18.11
N GLY A 515 -17.48 13.27 -19.05
CA GLY A 515 -18.63 13.20 -19.93
C GLY A 515 -18.20 13.08 -21.39
N ARG A 516 -19.02 12.46 -22.22
CA ARG A 516 -18.93 12.61 -23.68
C ARG A 516 -19.41 14.00 -24.10
N GLU A 517 -18.96 14.44 -25.27
CA GLU A 517 -19.71 15.44 -26.01
C GLU A 517 -21.20 15.05 -26.07
N GLY A 518 -22.09 16.02 -25.81
CA GLY A 518 -23.53 15.75 -25.74
C GLY A 518 -24.03 15.15 -24.43
N ALA A 519 -23.20 15.00 -23.39
CA ALA A 519 -23.64 14.65 -22.03
C ALA A 519 -24.36 15.83 -21.35
N LEU A 520 -25.49 16.26 -21.92
CA LEU A 520 -26.28 17.41 -21.46
C LEU A 520 -26.79 17.27 -20.02
N GLU A 521 -26.79 16.05 -19.49
CA GLU A 521 -27.10 15.76 -18.08
C GLU A 521 -26.12 16.45 -17.11
N MET A 522 -24.91 16.78 -17.58
CA MET A 522 -23.95 17.59 -16.82
C MET A 522 -24.40 19.04 -16.63
N MET A 523 -25.34 19.52 -17.45
CA MET A 523 -25.92 20.86 -17.35
C MET A 523 -27.18 20.92 -16.48
N GLU A 524 -27.67 19.79 -15.97
CA GLU A 524 -28.88 19.74 -15.14
C GLU A 524 -28.72 20.63 -13.89
N GLY A 525 -29.65 21.57 -13.68
CA GLY A 525 -29.65 22.51 -12.56
C GLY A 525 -28.95 23.85 -12.82
N ILE A 526 -28.31 24.03 -13.99
CA ILE A 526 -27.73 25.32 -14.37
C ILE A 526 -28.84 26.22 -14.96
N PRO A 527 -29.06 27.43 -14.42
CA PRO A 527 -29.97 28.40 -15.03
C PRO A 527 -29.32 28.95 -16.31
N LEU A 528 -29.91 28.63 -17.47
CA LEU A 528 -29.45 29.06 -18.80
C LEU A 528 -29.99 30.44 -19.20
#